data_AF-A0A2V8E3S5-F1
#
_entry.id   AF-A0A2V8E3S5-F1
#
_cell.length_a   1.000
_cell.length_b   1.000
_cell.length_c   1.000
_cell.angle_alpha   90.00
_cell.angle_beta   90.00
_cell.angle_gamma   90.00
#
_symmetry.space_group_name_H-M   'P 1'
#
loop_
_entity.id
_entity.type
_entity.pdbx_description
1 polymer ?
#
loop_
_entity_poly.entity_id
_entity_poly.type
_entity_poly.pdbx_seq_one_letter_code
_entity_poly.pdbx_strand_id
1 'polypeptide(L)' 'KLPAEIEVYDGAAHGWCPPDSGVYNEPQAEKAWSRLLALYGKALV' A
#
# COMPACT_ATOMS: atom_id res chain seq x y z
N LYS A 1 -16.71 14.47 7.60
CA LYS A 1 -15.40 13.82 7.86
C LYS A 1 -15.45 12.46 7.17
N LEU A 2 -14.44 12.10 6.38
CA LEU A 2 -14.42 10.79 5.69
C LEU A 2 -13.72 9.75 6.58
N PRO A 3 -14.12 8.47 6.51
CA PRO A 3 -13.38 7.38 7.16
C PRO A 3 -12.01 7.22 6.50
N ALA A 4 -10.99 6.92 7.30
CA ALA A 4 -9.62 6.70 6.83
C ALA A 4 -8.99 5.52 7.60
N GLU A 5 -8.06 4.84 6.95
CA GLU A 5 -7.30 3.73 7.53
C GLU A 5 -5.79 3.98 7.36
N ILE A 6 -5.00 3.57 8.35
CA ILE A 6 -3.54 3.74 8.38
C ILE A 6 -2.92 2.42 8.85
N GLU A 7 -1.84 1.99 8.20
CA GLU A 7 -1.07 0.80 8.59
C GLU A 7 0.44 1.12 8.55
N VAL A 8 1.17 0.60 9.53
CA VAL A 8 2.64 0.57 9.53
C VAL A 8 3.10 -0.78 9.00
N TYR A 9 3.93 -0.76 7.96
CA TYR A 9 4.45 -1.95 7.31
C TYR A 9 5.81 -2.31 7.91
N ASP A 10 5.81 -3.29 8.82
CA ASP A 10 7.04 -3.71 9.50
C ASP A 10 8.10 -4.20 8.50
N GLY A 11 9.36 -3.85 8.77
CA GLY A 11 10.50 -4.14 7.90
C GLY A 11 10.53 -3.41 6.55
N ALA A 12 9.60 -2.49 6.27
CA ALA A 12 9.54 -1.76 5.01
C ALA A 12 10.18 -0.36 5.12
N ALA A 13 11.17 -0.06 4.27
CA ALA A 13 11.89 1.24 4.26
C ALA A 13 11.24 2.24 3.29
N HIS A 14 11.35 3.55 3.53
CA HIS A 14 10.76 4.55 2.63
C HIS A 14 11.08 4.28 1.14
N GLY A 15 10.04 4.25 0.30
CA GLY A 15 10.17 3.85 -1.10
C GLY A 15 10.10 2.34 -1.35
N TRP A 16 9.52 1.56 -0.45
CA TRP A 16 9.44 0.08 -0.56
C TRP A 16 8.43 -0.46 -1.59
N CYS A 17 7.45 0.33 -2.05
CA CYS A 17 6.42 -0.13 -2.99
C CYS A 17 6.88 -0.30 -4.45
N PRO A 18 7.67 0.62 -5.05
CA PRO A 18 8.05 0.52 -6.46
C PRO A 18 9.02 -0.64 -6.73
N PRO A 19 8.80 -1.50 -7.74
CA PRO A 19 9.69 -2.62 -8.06
C PRO A 19 11.11 -2.22 -8.51
N ASP A 20 11.27 -1.00 -9.01
CA ASP A 20 12.55 -0.40 -9.43
C ASP A 20 13.31 0.26 -8.26
N SER A 21 12.73 0.25 -7.05
CA SER A 21 13.38 0.77 -5.85
C SER A 21 14.46 -0.19 -5.33
N GLY A 22 15.58 0.36 -4.89
CA GLY A 22 16.66 -0.41 -4.22
C GLY A 22 16.25 -1.02 -2.86
N VAL A 23 15.06 -0.69 -2.35
CA VAL A 23 14.49 -1.23 -1.10
C VAL A 23 13.12 -1.86 -1.32
N TYR A 24 12.85 -2.34 -2.53
CA TYR A 24 11.59 -3.02 -2.87
C TYR A 24 11.29 -4.18 -1.90
N ASN A 25 10.05 -4.19 -1.37
CA ASN A 25 9.56 -5.23 -0.47
C ASN A 25 8.24 -5.79 -1.03
N GLU A 26 8.34 -6.84 -1.85
CA GLU A 26 7.22 -7.43 -2.59
C GLU A 26 6.03 -7.83 -1.71
N PRO A 27 6.20 -8.58 -0.59
CA PRO A 27 5.05 -8.96 0.25
C PRO A 27 4.26 -7.75 0.77
N GLN A 28 4.96 -6.70 1.17
CA GLN A 28 4.30 -5.49 1.66
C GLN A 28 3.68 -4.70 0.48
N ALA A 29 4.36 -4.65 -0.68
CA ALA A 29 3.89 -3.96 -1.90
C ALA A 29 2.53 -4.49 -2.35
N GLU A 30 2.43 -5.82 -2.48
CA GLU A 30 1.20 -6.49 -2.88
C GLU A 30 0.06 -6.24 -1.89
N LYS A 31 0.37 -6.24 -0.58
CA LYS A 31 -0.61 -5.92 0.46
C LYS A 31 -1.12 -4.48 0.36
N ALA A 32 -0.23 -3.50 0.16
CA ALA A 32 -0.63 -2.10 0.01
C ALA A 32 -1.45 -1.86 -1.27
N TRP A 33 -1.02 -2.41 -2.40
CA TRP A 33 -1.76 -2.26 -3.66
C TRP A 33 -3.14 -2.89 -3.59
N SER A 34 -3.26 -4.10 -3.04
CA SER A 34 -4.54 -4.77 -2.84
C SER A 34 -5.51 -3.93 -1.99
N ARG A 35 -5.01 -3.30 -0.92
CA ARG A 35 -5.79 -2.41 -0.05
C ARG A 35 -6.21 -1.12 -0.77
N LEU A 36 -5.32 -0.53 -1.57
CA LEU A 36 -5.65 0.66 -2.36
C LEU A 36 -6.74 0.38 -3.40
N LEU A 37 -6.64 -0.74 -4.13
CA LEU A 37 -7.65 -1.16 -5.10
C LEU A 37 -9.00 -1.41 -4.42
N ALA A 38 -9.01 -2.01 -3.22
CA ALA A 38 -10.22 -2.20 -2.44
C ALA A 38 -10.85 -0.86 -1.97
N LEU A 39 -10.04 0.16 -1.69
CA LEU A 39 -10.54 1.51 -1.41
C LEU A 39 -11.17 2.14 -2.65
N TYR A 40 -10.47 2.09 -3.80
CA TYR A 40 -11.00 2.62 -5.06
C TYR A 40 -12.29 1.91 -5.48
N GLY A 41 -12.37 0.59 -5.33
CA GLY A 41 -13.58 -0.18 -5.62
C GLY A 41 -14.78 0.15 -4.73
N LYS A 42 -14.58 0.80 -3.57
CA LYS A 42 -15.67 1.30 -2.72
C LYS A 42 -16.01 2.76 -2.95
N ALA A 43 -15.02 3.57 -3.34
CA ALA A 43 -15.13 5.03 -3.37
C ALA A 43 -15.38 5.60 -4.77
N LEU A 44 -15.02 4.87 -5.84
CA LEU A 44 -15.06 5.35 -7.23
C LEU A 44 -16.01 4.54 -8.12
N VAL A 45 -16.84 3.68 -7.53
CA VAL A 45 -17.92 2.94 -8.22
C VAL A 45 -19.24 3.69 -8.18
#